data_AF-A0A6B8VUI2-F1
#
_entry.id   AF-A0A6B8VUI2-F1
#
_cell.length_a   1.000
_cell.length_b   1.000
_cell.length_c   1.000
_cell.angle_alpha   90.00
_cell.angle_beta   90.00
_cell.angle_gamma   90.00
#
_symmetry.space_group_name_H-M   'P 1'
#
loop_
_entity.id
_entity.type
_entity.pdbx_description
1 polymer ?
#
loop_
_entity_poly.entity_id
_entity_poly.type
_entity_poly.pdbx_seq_one_letter_code
_entity_poly.pdbx_strand_id
1 'polypeptide(L)'
;MTPSLTPEQLLLIADEFCATHRVQIRDFGALVAAAAVPGARIDGIPVHATSHAAGEALARMVDRLEPLSDLNREFGAVCRAVYHRFTL
;
A
#
# COMPACT_ATOMS: atom_id res chain seq x y z
N MET A 1 15.24 9.02 -2.14
CA MET A 1 14.81 8.02 -3.14
C MET A 1 13.53 7.38 -2.62
N THR A 2 12.46 7.27 -3.41
CA THR A 2 11.22 6.59 -2.99
C THR A 2 11.37 5.09 -3.19
N PRO A 3 11.55 4.28 -2.13
CA PRO A 3 11.64 2.83 -2.27
C PRO A 3 10.32 2.27 -2.80
N SER A 4 10.41 1.22 -3.61
CA SER A 4 9.25 0.45 -4.07
C SER A 4 8.73 -0.44 -2.95
N LEU A 5 7.42 -0.71 -2.95
CA LEU A 5 6.80 -1.75 -2.13
C LEU A 5 6.43 -2.90 -3.05
N THR A 6 6.90 -4.12 -2.79
CA THR A 6 6.53 -5.26 -3.64
C THR A 6 5.13 -5.77 -3.27
N PRO A 7 4.40 -6.41 -4.20
CA PRO A 7 3.13 -7.04 -3.89
C PRO A 7 3.21 -8.04 -2.73
N GLU A 8 4.30 -8.79 -2.61
CA GLU A 8 4.53 -9.75 -1.52
C GLU A 8 4.69 -9.05 -0.18
N GLN A 9 5.38 -7.89 -0.15
CA GLN A 9 5.49 -7.09 1.07
C GLN A 9 4.12 -6.55 1.49
N LEU A 10 3.31 -6.08 0.55
CA LEU A 10 1.97 -5.61 0.85
C LEU A 10 1.04 -6.76 1.29
N LEU A 11 1.19 -7.95 0.70
CA LEU A 11 0.48 -9.15 1.12
C LEU A 11 0.81 -9.52 2.57
N LEU A 12 2.08 -9.50 2.98
CA LEU A 12 2.46 -9.75 4.37
C LEU A 12 1.82 -8.76 5.35
N ILE A 13 1.73 -7.48 4.97
CA ILE A 13 1.03 -6.46 5.77
C ILE A 13 -0.48 -6.77 5.83
N ALA A 14 -1.06 -7.19 4.71
CA ALA A 14 -2.48 -7.56 4.62
C ALA A 14 -2.81 -8.78 5.48
N ASP A 15 -1.98 -9.82 5.46
CA ASP A 15 -2.17 -11.04 6.24
C ASP A 15 -2.18 -10.74 7.74
N GLU A 16 -1.22 -9.96 8.22
CA GLU A 16 -1.14 -9.55 9.63
C GLU A 16 -2.34 -8.68 10.05
N PHE A 17 -2.74 -7.74 9.19
CA PHE A 17 -3.92 -6.90 9.42
C PHE A 17 -5.20 -7.75 9.47
N CYS A 18 -5.37 -8.68 8.54
CA CYS A 18 -6.52 -9.58 8.48
C CYS A 18 -6.60 -10.47 9.72
N ALA A 19 -5.47 -11.02 10.17
CA ALA A 19 -5.39 -11.84 11.38
C ALA A 19 -5.82 -11.07 12.63
N THR A 20 -5.43 -9.80 12.74
CA THR A 20 -5.73 -8.94 13.88
C THR A 20 -7.18 -8.45 13.88
N HIS A 21 -7.71 -8.05 12.72
CA HIS A 21 -8.99 -7.34 12.59
C HIS A 21 -10.16 -8.22 12.13
N ARG A 22 -9.94 -9.52 11.88
CA ARG A 22 -10.95 -10.48 11.41
C ARG A 22 -11.64 -10.08 10.10
N VAL A 23 -10.90 -9.40 9.23
CA VAL A 23 -11.27 -9.14 7.83
C VAL A 23 -10.54 -10.13 6.91
N GLN A 24 -10.92 -10.21 5.65
CA GLN A 24 -10.31 -11.13 4.67
C GLN A 24 -9.84 -10.37 3.44
N ILE A 25 -8.75 -10.82 2.82
CA ILE A 25 -8.37 -10.37 1.48
C ILE A 25 -9.41 -10.89 0.50
N ARG A 26 -10.00 -10.00 -0.30
CA ARG A 26 -10.99 -10.35 -1.34
C ARG A 26 -10.49 -10.11 -2.76
N ASP A 27 -9.48 -9.26 -2.93
CA ASP A 27 -8.94 -8.93 -4.23
C ASP A 27 -7.40 -8.79 -4.18
N PHE A 28 -6.72 -9.83 -4.66
CA PHE A 28 -5.26 -9.84 -4.79
C PHE A 28 -4.76 -8.91 -5.91
N GLY A 29 -5.56 -8.70 -6.96
CA GLY A 29 -5.23 -7.75 -8.03
C GLY A 29 -5.22 -6.32 -7.51
N ALA A 30 -6.15 -5.97 -6.63
CA ALA A 30 -6.16 -4.69 -5.92
C ALA A 30 -4.92 -4.50 -5.05
N LEU A 31 -4.44 -5.54 -4.36
CA LEU A 31 -3.16 -5.49 -3.62
C LEU A 31 -1.98 -5.25 -4.57
N VAL A 32 -1.88 -6.01 -5.66
CA VAL A 32 -0.80 -5.82 -6.67
C VAL A 32 -0.82 -4.39 -7.21
N ALA A 33 -2.00 -3.87 -7.56
CA ALA A 33 -2.17 -2.51 -8.08
C ALA A 33 -1.79 -1.45 -7.04
N ALA A 34 -2.20 -1.62 -5.78
CA ALA A 34 -1.84 -0.69 -4.70
C ALA A 34 -0.33 -0.69 -4.43
N ALA A 35 0.33 -1.86 -4.44
CA ALA A 35 1.78 -1.99 -4.24
C ALA A 35 2.59 -1.30 -5.35
N ALA A 36 2.08 -1.26 -6.58
CA ALA A 36 2.76 -0.60 -7.70
C ALA A 36 2.82 0.94 -7.60
N VAL A 37 1.99 1.55 -6.74
CA VAL A 37 1.89 3.01 -6.56
C VAL A 37 3.15 3.60 -5.94
N PRO A 38 3.60 3.16 -4.74
CA PRO A 38 4.85 3.63 -4.17
C PRO A 38 6.04 3.19 -5.03
N GLY A 39 6.86 4.16 -5.46
CA GLY A 39 8.01 3.91 -6.33
C GLY A 39 7.69 3.88 -7.83
N ALA A 40 6.44 4.18 -8.23
CA ALA A 40 6.07 4.32 -9.64
C ALA A 40 6.92 5.36 -10.37
N ARG A 41 7.29 5.06 -11.62
CA ARG A 41 8.07 5.92 -12.51
C ARG A 41 7.50 5.88 -13.93
N ILE A 42 7.53 7.02 -14.62
CA ILE A 42 7.16 7.14 -16.04
C ILE A 42 8.38 7.70 -16.76
N ASP A 43 8.92 6.97 -17.74
CA ASP A 43 10.18 7.32 -18.42
C ASP A 43 11.34 7.63 -17.46
N GLY A 44 11.40 6.90 -16.34
CA GLY A 44 12.38 7.10 -15.28
C GLY A 44 12.09 8.31 -14.37
N ILE A 45 11.06 9.09 -14.64
CA ILE A 45 10.65 10.21 -13.79
C ILE A 45 9.80 9.67 -12.63
N PRO A 46 10.16 9.93 -11.35
CA PRO A 46 9.33 9.53 -10.21
C PRO A 46 7.94 10.16 -10.29
N VAL A 47 6.89 9.35 -10.17
CA VAL A 47 5.50 9.83 -10.09
C VAL A 47 5.26 10.62 -8.80
N HIS A 48 5.98 10.27 -7.72
CA HIS A 48 5.90 10.93 -6.42
C HIS A 48 7.24 11.56 -6.06
N ALA A 49 7.23 12.85 -5.74
CA ALA A 49 8.44 13.62 -5.42
C ALA A 49 9.06 13.24 -4.06
N THR A 50 8.27 12.69 -3.14
CA THR A 50 8.73 12.34 -1.78
C THR A 50 8.14 11.01 -1.33
N SER A 51 8.86 10.31 -0.43
CA SER A 51 8.35 9.11 0.24
C SER A 51 7.08 9.38 1.04
N HIS A 52 6.94 10.61 1.56
CA HIS A 52 5.69 11.02 2.19
C HIS A 52 4.52 11.01 1.19
N ALA A 53 4.67 11.67 0.04
CA ALA A 53 3.64 11.71 -1.00
C ALA A 53 3.31 10.30 -1.55
N ALA A 54 4.31 9.43 -1.69
CA ALA A 54 4.13 8.05 -2.12
C ALA A 54 3.33 7.22 -1.10
N GLY A 55 3.61 7.35 0.20
CA GLY A 55 2.84 6.67 1.25
C GLY A 55 1.39 7.18 1.34
N GLU A 56 1.16 8.48 1.17
CA GLU A 56 -0.18 9.05 1.08
C GLU A 56 -0.95 8.52 -0.14
N ALA A 57 -0.27 8.35 -1.28
CA ALA A 57 -0.87 7.77 -2.48
C ALA A 57 -1.21 6.28 -2.30
N LEU A 58 -0.33 5.52 -1.65
CA LEU A 58 -0.59 4.11 -1.29
C LEU A 58 -1.87 3.99 -0.45
N ALA A 59 -2.00 4.75 0.63
CA ALA A 59 -3.19 4.73 1.48
C ALA A 59 -4.47 5.02 0.70
N ARG A 60 -4.46 6.05 -0.15
CA ARG A 60 -5.61 6.40 -1.00
C ARG A 60 -5.96 5.30 -1.99
N MET A 61 -4.98 4.59 -2.55
CA MET A 61 -5.26 3.52 -3.51
C MET A 61 -5.80 2.27 -2.83
N VAL A 62 -5.30 1.93 -1.64
CA VAL A 62 -5.88 0.85 -0.83
C VAL A 62 -7.34 1.16 -0.48
N ASP A 63 -7.63 2.37 -0.03
CA ASP A 63 -9.00 2.80 0.30
C ASP A 63 -9.93 2.74 -0.92
N ARG A 64 -9.45 3.11 -2.12
CA ARG A 64 -10.25 3.12 -3.36
C ARG A 64 -10.43 1.77 -4.04
N LEU A 65 -9.39 0.93 -4.01
CA LEU A 65 -9.41 -0.39 -4.65
C LEU A 65 -10.06 -1.43 -3.74
N GLU A 66 -10.14 -1.12 -2.44
CA GLU A 66 -10.79 -1.94 -1.42
C GLU A 66 -10.38 -3.43 -1.48
N PRO A 67 -9.08 -3.76 -1.32
CA PRO A 67 -8.58 -5.14 -1.43
C PRO A 67 -9.11 -6.08 -0.35
N LEU A 68 -9.58 -5.55 0.78
CA LEU A 68 -10.11 -6.31 1.91
C LEU A 68 -11.65 -6.28 1.93
N SER A 69 -12.23 -7.24 2.64
CA SER A 69 -13.68 -7.36 2.85
C SER A 69 -14.29 -6.18 3.60
N ASP A 70 -13.51 -5.51 4.45
CA ASP A 70 -13.86 -4.31 5.21
C ASP A 70 -12.58 -3.61 5.71
N LEU A 71 -12.69 -2.46 6.37
CA LEU A 71 -11.60 -1.72 7.01
C LEU A 71 -10.47 -1.29 6.06
N ASN A 72 -10.79 -1.06 4.78
CA ASN A 72 -9.80 -0.67 3.76
C ASN A 72 -9.17 0.70 4.06
N ARG A 73 -9.91 1.62 4.68
CA ARG A 73 -9.39 2.92 5.09
C ARG A 73 -8.34 2.79 6.19
N GLU A 74 -8.63 2.00 7.21
CA GLU A 74 -7.74 1.69 8.34
C GLU A 74 -6.51 0.92 7.84
N PHE A 75 -6.73 -0.07 6.98
CA PHE A 75 -5.65 -0.83 6.36
C PHE A 75 -4.74 0.09 5.54
N GLY A 76 -5.28 0.98 4.72
CA GLY A 76 -4.52 1.97 3.97
C GLY A 76 -3.69 2.88 4.89
N ALA A 77 -4.22 3.29 6.04
CA ALA A 77 -3.48 4.07 7.03
C ALA A 77 -2.31 3.28 7.63
N VAL A 78 -2.47 1.98 7.90
CA VAL A 78 -1.40 1.08 8.34
C VAL A 78 -0.33 0.93 7.25
N CYS A 79 -0.71 0.68 6.00
CA CYS A 79 0.22 0.56 4.88
C CYS A 79 1.08 1.81 4.73
N ARG A 80 0.49 3.01 4.82
CA ARG A 80 1.23 4.28 4.83
C ARG A 80 2.22 4.36 5.99
N ALA A 81 1.79 4.04 7.20
CA ALA A 81 2.64 4.12 8.39
C ALA A 81 3.84 3.17 8.30
N VAL A 82 3.62 1.94 7.81
CA VAL A 82 4.66 0.95 7.54
C VAL A 82 5.60 1.46 6.45
N TYR A 83 5.08 1.96 5.33
CA TYR A 83 5.88 2.51 4.24
C TYR A 83 6.79 3.65 4.72
N HIS A 84 6.26 4.60 5.49
CA HIS A 84 7.07 5.70 6.03
C HIS A 84 8.23 5.22 6.88
N ARG A 85 8.03 4.19 7.71
CA ARG A 85 9.10 3.61 8.54
C ARG A 85 10.20 2.94 7.73
N PHE A 86 9.90 2.39 6.55
CA PHE A 86 10.92 1.86 5.64
C PHE A 86 11.71 2.94 4.90
N THR A 87 11.22 4.17 4.91
CA THR A 87 11.81 5.29 4.13
C THR A 87 12.57 6.31 4.99
N LEU A 88 12.60 6.11 6.32
CA LEU A 88 13.45 6.83 7.26
C LEU A 88 14.88 6.30 7.20
#